data_AF-A0A919ZEG2-F1
#
_entry.id   AF-A0A919ZEG2-F1
#
_cell.length_a   1.000
_cell.length_b   1.000
_cell.length_c   1.000
_cell.angle_alpha   90.00
_cell.angle_beta   90.00
_cell.angle_gamma   90.00
#
_symmetry.space_group_name_H-M   'P 1'
#
loop_
_entity.id
_entity.type
_entity.pdbx_description
1 polymer ?
#
loop_
_entity_poly.entity_id
_entity_poly.type
_entity_poly.pdbx_seq_one_letter_code
_entity_poly.pdbx_strand_id
1 'polypeptide(L)'
;MILIPRNGHDGRYKKMKQRLKEASLEEHDQHQGILDVFDYCLSEEEAREIIIPYEYHLKHENKFISFFKDMFSKYTCTVYFNNPIKKLNKEEKNRLGDVDFTIYKKLLKKQPGCVIVENIEELILLVKLSVLEISFVDYIFGQGEVVVQGNFDLSFPIYFQQDVVTKMVVNNRLFIRT
;
A
#
# COMPACT_ATOMS: atom_id res chain seq x y z
N MET A 1 -13.77 -3.46 33.08
CA MET A 1 -13.11 -2.95 31.86
C MET A 1 -12.08 -3.98 31.43
N ILE A 2 -12.40 -4.82 30.44
CA ILE A 2 -11.52 -5.93 30.02
C ILE A 2 -10.43 -5.34 29.12
N LEU A 3 -9.20 -5.30 29.64
CA LEU A 3 -8.02 -4.96 28.87
C LEU A 3 -7.66 -6.16 27.98
N ILE A 4 -7.97 -6.05 26.69
CA ILE A 4 -7.48 -7.01 25.69
C ILE A 4 -5.97 -6.77 25.55
N PRO A 5 -5.11 -7.80 25.67
CA PRO A 5 -3.67 -7.63 25.59
C PRO A 5 -3.25 -7.16 24.18
N ARG A 6 -2.35 -6.18 24.12
CA ARG A 6 -1.76 -5.60 22.89
C ARG A 6 -1.03 -6.60 21.97
N ASN A 7 -0.93 -7.88 22.36
CA ASN A 7 -0.23 -8.93 21.61
C ASN A 7 -1.09 -9.59 20.51
N GLY A 8 -2.38 -9.26 20.39
CA GLY A 8 -3.29 -9.92 19.44
C GLY A 8 -3.05 -9.59 17.95
N HIS A 9 -2.41 -8.45 17.64
CA HIS A 9 -2.24 -7.98 16.26
C HIS A 9 -1.01 -8.61 15.55
N ASP A 10 0.08 -8.86 16.29
CA ASP A 10 1.28 -9.53 15.77
C ASP A 10 1.01 -10.99 15.38
N GLY A 11 0.19 -11.70 16.16
CA GLY A 11 -0.21 -13.08 15.85
C GLY A 11 -1.06 -13.20 14.57
N ARG A 12 -1.87 -12.20 14.24
CA ARG A 12 -2.66 -12.18 12.99
C ARG A 12 -1.78 -11.90 11.78
N TYR A 13 -0.85 -10.95 11.89
CA TYR A 13 0.10 -10.68 10.82
C TYR A 13 1.07 -11.85 10.61
N LYS A 14 1.58 -12.48 11.68
CA LYS A 14 2.37 -13.72 11.57
C LYS A 14 1.58 -14.84 10.91
N LYS A 15 0.32 -15.06 11.31
CA LYS A 15 -0.56 -16.04 10.64
C LYS A 15 -0.84 -15.67 9.19
N MET A 16 -0.96 -14.39 8.86
CA MET A 16 -1.13 -13.94 7.48
C MET A 16 0.15 -14.12 6.66
N LYS A 17 1.33 -13.73 7.16
CA LYS A 17 2.61 -14.00 6.51
C LYS A 17 2.86 -15.49 6.35
N GLN A 18 2.50 -16.28 7.37
CA GLN A 18 2.52 -17.73 7.31
C GLN A 18 1.57 -18.23 6.21
N ARG A 19 0.33 -17.74 6.14
CA ARG A 19 -0.63 -18.08 5.07
C ARG A 19 -0.18 -17.63 3.69
N LEU A 20 0.42 -16.45 3.55
CA LEU A 20 0.99 -15.98 2.29
C LEU A 20 2.18 -16.85 1.87
N LYS A 21 2.98 -17.29 2.85
CA LYS A 21 4.10 -18.20 2.63
C LYS A 21 3.62 -19.62 2.28
N GLU A 22 2.59 -20.11 2.95
CA GLU A 22 1.95 -21.40 2.69
C GLU A 22 1.23 -21.39 1.33
N ALA A 23 0.49 -20.33 1.01
CA ALA A 23 -0.11 -20.12 -0.31
C ALA A 23 0.95 -19.98 -1.41
N SER A 24 2.10 -19.34 -1.14
CA SER A 24 3.21 -19.26 -2.11
C SER A 24 3.93 -20.60 -2.32
N LEU A 25 3.70 -21.58 -1.42
CA LEU A 25 4.27 -22.93 -1.50
C LEU A 25 3.30 -23.93 -2.15
N GLU A 26 1.99 -23.62 -2.18
CA GLU A 26 1.01 -24.36 -2.96
C GLU A 26 0.92 -23.72 -4.36
N GLU A 27 1.53 -24.35 -5.37
CA GLU A 27 1.71 -23.85 -6.75
C GLU A 27 0.40 -23.58 -7.56
N HIS A 28 -0.74 -23.34 -6.92
CA HIS A 28 -2.02 -23.20 -7.60
C HIS A 28 -2.64 -21.81 -7.36
N ASP A 29 -2.79 -21.09 -8.48
CA ASP A 29 -3.59 -19.87 -8.70
C ASP A 29 -3.15 -18.56 -8.01
N GLN A 30 -1.95 -18.49 -7.44
CA GLN A 30 -1.42 -17.24 -6.88
C GLN A 30 -0.59 -16.47 -7.92
N HIS A 31 -1.11 -15.32 -8.35
CA HIS A 31 -0.36 -14.35 -9.15
C HIS A 31 0.49 -13.46 -8.23
N GLN A 32 1.72 -13.21 -8.64
CA GLN A 32 2.62 -12.28 -7.98
C GLN A 32 3.34 -11.40 -9.01
N GLY A 33 3.69 -10.19 -8.60
CA GLY A 33 4.49 -9.30 -9.41
C GLY A 33 4.66 -7.94 -8.76
N ILE A 34 5.02 -6.95 -9.57
CA ILE A 34 5.23 -5.57 -9.17
C ILE A 34 4.19 -4.69 -9.86
N LEU A 35 3.28 -4.13 -9.07
CA LEU A 35 2.33 -3.12 -9.52
C LEU A 35 3.08 -1.81 -9.78
N ASP A 36 3.06 -1.36 -11.03
CA ASP A 36 3.86 -0.22 -11.46
C ASP A 36 3.17 0.55 -12.60
N VAL A 37 3.75 1.69 -12.96
CA VAL A 37 3.33 2.57 -14.05
C VAL A 37 3.97 2.20 -15.39
N PHE A 38 5.04 1.41 -15.38
CA PHE A 38 5.67 0.83 -16.57
C PHE A 38 5.38 -0.67 -16.66
N ASP A 39 5.25 -1.17 -17.88
CA ASP A 39 5.15 -2.60 -18.19
C ASP A 39 6.52 -3.28 -18.32
N TYR A 40 7.61 -2.52 -18.18
CA TYR A 40 8.99 -2.99 -18.23
C TYR A 40 9.83 -2.39 -17.10
N CYS A 41 11.02 -2.96 -16.87
CA CYS A 41 12.00 -2.40 -15.94
C CYS A 41 12.82 -1.32 -16.64
N LEU A 42 12.84 -0.10 -16.07
CA LEU A 42 13.65 0.99 -16.61
C LEU A 42 15.14 0.64 -16.55
N SER A 43 15.88 1.06 -17.57
CA SER A 43 17.35 1.13 -17.50
C SER A 43 17.78 2.21 -16.50
N GLU A 44 19.05 2.15 -16.07
CA GLU A 44 19.61 3.19 -15.20
C GLU A 44 19.56 4.58 -15.85
N GLU A 45 19.80 4.65 -17.16
CA GLU A 45 19.69 5.88 -17.95
C GLU A 45 18.25 6.40 -17.99
N GLU A 46 17.27 5.54 -18.31
CA GLU A 46 15.85 5.93 -18.33
C GLU A 46 15.38 6.41 -16.95
N ALA A 47 15.76 5.69 -15.89
CA ALA A 47 15.46 6.09 -14.52
C ALA A 47 16.05 7.46 -14.18
N ARG A 48 17.30 7.74 -14.59
CA ARG A 48 17.93 9.05 -14.38
C ARG A 48 17.23 10.19 -15.12
N GLU A 49 16.74 9.94 -16.33
CA GLU A 49 16.06 10.97 -17.13
C GLU A 49 14.63 11.25 -16.65
N ILE A 50 13.95 10.22 -16.14
CA ILE A 50 12.53 10.27 -15.80
C ILE A 50 12.29 10.57 -14.31
N ILE A 51 13.05 9.91 -13.42
CA ILE A 51 12.79 9.93 -11.97
C ILE A 51 13.49 11.10 -11.28
N ILE A 52 14.76 11.36 -11.60
CA ILE A 52 15.58 12.36 -10.89
C ILE A 52 15.12 13.81 -11.12
N PRO A 53 14.75 14.24 -12.35
CA PRO A 53 14.45 15.65 -12.60
C PRO A 53 13.02 16.05 -12.23
N TYR A 54 12.12 15.07 -12.02
CA TYR A 54 10.69 15.30 -11.90
C TYR A 54 10.16 14.74 -10.58
N GLU A 55 9.13 15.38 -10.03
CA GLU A 55 8.27 14.78 -9.01
C GLU A 55 7.41 13.66 -9.64
N TYR A 56 8.09 12.67 -10.21
CA TYR A 56 7.55 11.57 -11.00
C TYR A 56 6.49 10.80 -10.22
N HIS A 57 6.77 10.58 -8.93
CA HIS A 57 5.85 10.01 -7.97
C HIS A 57 4.53 10.78 -7.86
N LEU A 58 4.56 12.10 -7.90
CA LEU A 58 3.35 12.93 -7.84
C LEU A 58 2.54 12.88 -9.13
N LYS A 59 3.21 12.79 -10.30
CA LYS A 59 2.52 12.73 -11.60
C LYS A 59 1.63 11.49 -11.72
N HIS A 60 2.01 10.40 -11.05
CA HIS A 60 1.30 9.13 -11.13
C HIS A 60 0.52 8.76 -9.86
N GLU A 61 0.58 9.58 -8.81
CA GLU A 61 -0.15 9.38 -7.54
C GLU A 61 -1.62 9.00 -7.77
N ASN A 62 -2.32 9.73 -8.64
CA ASN A 62 -3.74 9.51 -8.90
C ASN A 62 -4.06 8.12 -9.49
N LYS A 63 -3.12 7.50 -10.22
CA LYS A 63 -3.30 6.13 -10.74
C LYS A 63 -3.36 5.13 -9.60
N PHE A 64 -2.42 5.22 -8.66
CA PHE A 64 -2.39 4.38 -7.46
C PHE A 64 -3.61 4.65 -6.59
N ILE A 65 -3.93 5.92 -6.30
CA ILE A 65 -5.12 6.28 -5.51
C ILE A 65 -6.39 5.67 -6.13
N SER A 66 -6.54 5.73 -7.45
CA SER A 66 -7.71 5.18 -8.15
C SER A 66 -7.76 3.66 -8.05
N PHE A 67 -6.63 2.97 -8.25
CA PHE A 67 -6.54 1.52 -8.04
C PHE A 67 -6.93 1.11 -6.61
N PHE A 68 -6.40 1.80 -5.60
CA PHE A 68 -6.72 1.52 -4.20
C PHE A 68 -8.18 1.82 -3.85
N LYS A 69 -8.79 2.84 -4.47
CA LYS A 69 -10.24 3.11 -4.35
C LYS A 69 -11.07 1.97 -4.93
N ASP A 70 -10.72 1.49 -6.13
CA ASP A 70 -11.41 0.36 -6.77
C ASP A 70 -11.32 -0.90 -5.90
N MET A 71 -10.13 -1.18 -5.36
CA MET A 71 -9.93 -2.28 -4.40
C MET A 71 -10.80 -2.11 -3.15
N PHE A 72 -10.83 -0.93 -2.53
CA PHE A 72 -11.61 -0.66 -1.32
C PHE A 72 -13.12 -0.73 -1.54
N SER A 73 -13.59 -0.45 -2.76
CA SER A 73 -15.01 -0.58 -3.12
C SER A 73 -15.50 -2.03 -3.11
N LYS A 74 -14.59 -3.00 -3.27
CA LYS A 74 -14.92 -4.43 -3.32
C LYS A 74 -14.50 -5.20 -2.08
N TYR A 75 -13.45 -4.75 -1.41
CA TYR A 75 -12.82 -5.48 -0.33
C TYR A 75 -12.62 -4.59 0.89
N THR A 76 -12.78 -5.18 2.08
CA THR A 76 -12.30 -4.57 3.31
C THR A 76 -10.78 -4.47 3.28
N CYS A 77 -10.21 -3.35 3.73
CA CYS A 77 -8.77 -3.16 3.82
C CYS A 77 -8.28 -3.16 5.27
N THR A 78 -7.27 -3.97 5.55
CA THR A 78 -6.46 -3.89 6.76
C THR A 78 -5.06 -3.43 6.37
N VAL A 79 -4.51 -2.47 7.11
CA VAL A 79 -3.14 -2.00 6.91
C VAL A 79 -2.25 -2.48 8.04
N TYR A 80 -1.08 -2.99 7.70
CA TYR A 80 -0.05 -3.34 8.66
C TYR A 80 1.08 -2.32 8.62
N PHE A 81 1.33 -1.73 9.77
CA PHE A 81 2.44 -0.83 9.96
C PHE A 81 3.69 -1.63 10.34
N ASN A 82 4.54 -1.89 9.33
CA ASN A 82 5.84 -2.55 9.52
C ASN A 82 6.73 -1.78 10.51
N ASN A 83 6.60 -0.45 10.50
CA ASN A 83 7.28 0.46 11.42
C ASN A 83 6.27 1.47 12.00
N PRO A 84 6.51 2.00 13.21
CA PRO A 84 5.73 3.13 13.71
C PRO A 84 5.77 4.29 12.71
N ILE A 85 4.61 4.91 12.46
CA ILE A 85 4.54 6.14 11.67
C ILE A 85 5.40 7.20 12.37
N LYS A 86 6.42 7.72 11.67
CA LYS A 86 7.32 8.75 12.20
C LYS A 86 6.58 10.07 12.43
N LYS A 87 7.10 10.95 13.29
CA LYS A 87 6.60 12.33 13.31
C LYS A 87 7.08 13.05 12.06
N LEU A 88 6.19 13.76 11.38
CA LEU A 88 6.54 14.54 10.21
C LEU A 88 7.36 15.77 10.58
N ASN A 89 8.35 16.09 9.76
CA ASN A 89 9.06 17.36 9.80
C ASN A 89 8.19 18.49 9.19
N LYS A 90 8.70 19.73 9.16
CA LYS A 90 7.93 20.88 8.65
C LYS A 90 7.60 20.77 7.15
N GLU A 91 8.54 20.27 6.36
CA GLU A 91 8.40 20.13 4.91
C GLU A 91 7.38 19.06 4.54
N GLU A 92 7.46 17.88 5.16
CA GLU A 92 6.51 16.78 4.97
C GLU A 92 5.07 17.18 5.34
N LYS A 93 4.91 18.01 6.39
CA LYS A 93 3.60 18.57 6.75
C LYS A 93 3.06 19.49 5.68
N ASN A 94 3.91 20.36 5.14
CA ASN A 94 3.52 21.29 4.08
C ASN A 94 3.10 20.54 2.81
N ARG A 95 3.76 19.42 2.48
CA ARG A 95 3.43 18.59 1.31
C ARG A 95 2.07 17.89 1.43
N LEU A 96 1.67 17.45 2.62
CA LEU A 96 0.35 16.85 2.84
C LEU A 96 -0.78 17.88 2.82
N GLY A 97 -0.53 19.09 3.33
CA GLY A 97 -1.57 20.09 3.57
C GLY A 97 -2.41 19.79 4.81
N ASP A 98 -3.24 20.75 5.21
CA ASP A 98 -3.88 20.77 6.54
C ASP A 98 -4.93 19.68 6.76
N VAL A 99 -5.68 19.33 5.69
CA VAL A 99 -6.73 18.29 5.74
C VAL A 99 -6.11 16.93 5.97
N ASP A 100 -5.15 16.54 5.11
CA ASP A 100 -4.44 15.27 5.21
C ASP A 100 -3.64 15.18 6.52
N PHE A 101 -3.05 16.28 6.98
CA PHE A 101 -2.36 16.31 8.27
C PHE A 101 -3.30 16.07 9.46
N THR A 102 -4.58 16.45 9.35
CA THR A 102 -5.56 16.19 10.40
C THR A 102 -5.92 14.71 10.48
N ILE A 103 -6.08 14.05 9.33
CA ILE A 103 -6.31 12.59 9.25
C ILE A 103 -5.05 11.86 9.74
N TYR A 104 -3.86 12.32 9.37
CA TYR A 104 -2.58 11.78 9.82
C TYR A 104 -2.46 11.74 11.34
N LYS A 105 -2.82 12.83 12.02
CA LYS A 105 -2.84 12.90 13.49
C LYS A 105 -3.79 11.88 14.12
N LYS A 106 -4.87 11.50 13.44
CA LYS A 106 -5.79 10.43 13.91
C LYS A 106 -5.14 9.05 13.73
N LEU A 107 -4.52 8.79 12.58
CA LEU A 107 -3.80 7.54 12.32
C LEU A 107 -2.67 7.29 13.32
N LEU A 108 -1.89 8.32 13.67
CA LEU A 108 -0.85 8.24 14.71
C LEU A 108 -1.37 7.70 16.05
N LYS A 109 -2.62 8.00 16.41
CA LYS A 109 -3.23 7.55 17.67
C LYS A 109 -3.70 6.09 17.61
N LYS A 110 -3.94 5.55 16.40
CA LYS A 110 -4.40 4.17 16.18
C LYS A 110 -3.26 3.14 16.27
N GLN A 111 -2.00 3.57 16.39
CA GLN A 111 -0.82 2.70 16.37
C GLN A 111 -0.42 2.12 17.74
N PRO A 112 0.25 0.94 17.81
CA PRO A 112 0.90 0.18 16.72
C PRO A 112 0.17 -1.11 16.27
N GLY A 113 0.46 -1.60 15.05
CA GLY A 113 0.09 -2.94 14.57
C GLY A 113 -0.76 -2.97 13.29
N CYS A 114 -1.64 -3.98 13.17
CA CYS A 114 -2.65 -4.03 12.11
C CYS A 114 -3.86 -3.15 12.47
N VAL A 115 -4.20 -2.22 11.59
CA VAL A 115 -5.37 -1.34 11.74
C VAL A 115 -6.33 -1.62 10.58
N ILE A 116 -7.61 -1.80 10.88
CA ILE A 116 -8.64 -1.85 9.83
C ILE A 116 -8.87 -0.42 9.37
N VAL A 117 -8.83 -0.21 8.05
CA VAL A 117 -9.11 1.10 7.46
C VAL A 117 -10.63 1.29 7.45
N GLU A 118 -11.11 2.32 8.15
CA GLU A 118 -12.54 2.52 8.41
C GLU A 118 -13.24 3.33 7.32
N ASN A 119 -12.49 4.16 6.59
CA ASN A 119 -13.02 5.05 5.57
C ASN A 119 -12.00 5.24 4.44
N ILE A 120 -12.49 5.72 3.30
CA ILE A 120 -11.68 5.85 2.10
C ILE A 120 -10.62 6.95 2.23
N GLU A 121 -10.89 8.00 3.00
CA GLU A 121 -9.96 9.10 3.22
C GLU A 121 -8.69 8.65 3.95
N GLU A 122 -8.82 7.73 4.92
CA GLU A 122 -7.68 7.08 5.57
C GLU A 122 -6.85 6.25 4.58
N LEU A 123 -7.50 5.50 3.68
CA LEU A 123 -6.79 4.74 2.65
C LEU A 123 -6.03 5.65 1.70
N ILE A 124 -6.70 6.69 1.19
CA ILE A 124 -6.11 7.67 0.27
C ILE A 124 -4.89 8.32 0.92
N LEU A 125 -5.00 8.73 2.18
CA LEU A 125 -3.87 9.30 2.90
C LEU A 125 -2.70 8.31 2.99
N LEU A 126 -2.95 7.05 3.32
CA LEU A 126 -1.88 6.05 3.43
C LEU A 126 -1.17 5.84 2.08
N VAL A 127 -1.92 5.77 0.98
CA VAL A 127 -1.36 5.67 -0.37
C VAL A 127 -0.51 6.91 -0.70
N LYS A 128 -1.00 8.12 -0.39
CA LYS A 128 -0.23 9.36 -0.56
C LYS A 128 1.07 9.35 0.24
N LEU A 129 1.03 8.90 1.50
CA LEU A 129 2.23 8.78 2.34
C LEU A 129 3.24 7.80 1.76
N SER A 130 2.76 6.72 1.12
CA SER A 130 3.62 5.77 0.41
C SER A 130 4.22 6.38 -0.84
N VAL A 131 3.42 7.10 -1.66
CA VAL A 131 3.89 7.80 -2.86
C VAL A 131 4.91 8.90 -2.54
N LEU A 132 4.73 9.62 -1.44
CA LEU A 132 5.65 10.64 -0.95
C LEU A 132 6.88 10.07 -0.23
N GLU A 133 7.02 8.75 -0.14
CA GLU A 133 8.09 8.05 0.59
C GLU A 133 8.19 8.43 2.07
N ILE A 134 7.07 8.87 2.66
CA ILE A 134 7.00 9.27 4.06
C ILE A 134 6.76 8.06 4.97
N SER A 135 5.87 7.15 4.54
CA SER A 135 5.52 5.95 5.30
C SER A 135 5.06 4.82 4.39
N PHE A 136 5.64 3.64 4.61
CA PHE A 136 5.33 2.42 3.89
C PHE A 136 4.56 1.46 4.80
N VAL A 137 3.49 0.89 4.26
CA VAL A 137 2.62 -0.07 4.95
C VAL A 137 2.30 -1.23 4.02
N ASP A 138 1.92 -2.37 4.58
CA ASP A 138 1.33 -3.45 3.79
C ASP A 138 -0.19 -3.29 3.80
N TYR A 139 -0.80 -3.30 2.63
CA TYR A 139 -2.24 -3.24 2.43
C TYR A 139 -2.77 -4.64 2.18
N ILE A 140 -3.75 -5.05 2.97
CA ILE A 140 -4.30 -6.41 2.97
C ILE A 140 -5.79 -6.30 2.68
N PHE A 141 -6.22 -6.75 1.52
CA PHE A 141 -7.60 -6.72 1.07
C PHE A 141 -8.22 -8.11 1.13
N GLY A 142 -9.54 -8.16 1.39
CA GLY A 142 -10.31 -9.41 1.26
C GLY A 142 -9.81 -10.52 2.19
N GLN A 143 -9.37 -10.17 3.41
CA GLN A 143 -8.76 -11.12 4.36
C GLN A 143 -7.47 -11.82 3.86
N GLY A 144 -6.76 -11.21 2.90
CA GLY A 144 -5.50 -11.73 2.37
C GLY A 144 -5.59 -12.25 0.94
N GLU A 145 -6.75 -12.13 0.28
CA GLU A 145 -6.90 -12.43 -1.16
C GLU A 145 -6.01 -11.55 -2.03
N VAL A 146 -5.76 -10.31 -1.59
CA VAL A 146 -4.84 -9.38 -2.26
C VAL A 146 -3.98 -8.68 -1.22
N VAL A 147 -2.68 -8.67 -1.47
CA VAL A 147 -1.70 -7.99 -0.63
C VAL A 147 -0.84 -7.09 -1.49
N VAL A 148 -0.81 -5.80 -1.16
CA VAL A 148 0.05 -4.79 -1.79
C VAL A 148 1.05 -4.33 -0.75
N GLN A 149 2.34 -4.49 -0.98
CA GLN A 149 3.38 -4.25 0.02
C GLN A 149 4.14 -2.96 -0.24
N GLY A 150 4.27 -2.13 0.80
CA GLY A 150 5.20 -1.00 0.84
C GLY A 150 5.09 -0.07 -0.36
N ASN A 151 6.14 0.68 -0.66
CA ASN A 151 6.37 1.32 -1.94
C ASN A 151 7.89 1.35 -2.15
N PHE A 152 8.36 0.96 -3.32
CA PHE A 152 9.74 1.08 -3.77
C PHE A 152 9.74 1.94 -5.03
N ASP A 153 9.96 3.25 -4.93
CA ASP A 153 10.03 4.15 -6.10
C ASP A 153 8.79 4.08 -7.04
N LEU A 154 7.58 4.08 -6.46
CA LEU A 154 6.27 3.81 -7.10
C LEU A 154 6.01 2.37 -7.55
N SER A 155 6.89 1.45 -7.22
CA SER A 155 6.67 0.04 -7.47
C SER A 155 6.17 -0.66 -6.20
N PHE A 156 5.02 -1.32 -6.31
CA PHE A 156 4.39 -2.02 -5.18
C PHE A 156 4.37 -3.52 -5.46
N PRO A 157 5.13 -4.36 -4.74
CA PRO A 157 4.92 -5.79 -4.78
C PRO A 157 3.46 -6.13 -4.50
N ILE A 158 2.85 -6.93 -5.37
CA ILE A 158 1.46 -7.31 -5.28
C ILE A 158 1.32 -8.83 -5.41
N TYR A 159 0.49 -9.40 -4.55
CA TYR A 159 0.12 -10.80 -4.54
C TYR A 159 -1.40 -10.88 -4.59
N PHE A 160 -1.95 -11.71 -5.45
CA PHE A 160 -3.39 -11.83 -5.62
C PHE A 160 -3.79 -13.18 -6.22
N GLN A 161 -5.02 -13.61 -5.93
CA GLN A 161 -5.56 -14.90 -6.41
C GLN A 161 -6.61 -14.75 -7.53
N GLN A 162 -7.06 -13.53 -7.84
CA GLN A 162 -8.23 -13.32 -8.70
C GLN A 162 -7.92 -12.43 -9.91
N ASP A 163 -8.33 -12.87 -11.11
CA ASP A 163 -8.24 -12.11 -12.37
C ASP A 163 -8.88 -10.71 -12.33
N VAL A 164 -9.82 -10.49 -11.41
CA VAL A 164 -10.47 -9.19 -11.23
C VAL A 164 -9.45 -8.10 -10.88
N VAL A 165 -8.37 -8.45 -10.19
CA VAL A 165 -7.28 -7.52 -9.84
C VAL A 165 -6.55 -7.08 -11.09
N THR A 166 -6.23 -8.00 -12.00
CA THR A 166 -5.61 -7.67 -13.30
C THR A 166 -6.45 -6.66 -14.08
N LYS A 167 -7.78 -6.82 -14.10
CA LYS A 167 -8.70 -5.86 -14.73
C LYS A 167 -8.66 -4.49 -14.05
N MET A 168 -8.61 -4.44 -12.72
CA MET A 168 -8.48 -3.18 -11.97
C MET A 168 -7.16 -2.48 -12.28
N VAL A 169 -6.06 -3.22 -12.34
CA VAL A 169 -4.74 -2.67 -12.68
C VAL A 169 -4.76 -1.99 -14.05
N VAL A 170 -5.27 -2.68 -15.07
CA VAL A 170 -5.37 -2.14 -16.44
C VAL A 170 -6.30 -0.92 -16.50
N ASN A 171 -7.47 -0.98 -15.85
CA ASN A 171 -8.42 0.15 -15.80
C ASN A 171 -7.81 1.42 -15.20
N ASN A 172 -6.86 1.25 -14.28
CA ASN A 172 -6.15 2.35 -13.62
C ASN A 172 -4.84 2.75 -14.32
N ARG A 173 -4.58 2.22 -15.52
CA ARG A 173 -3.38 2.51 -16.34
C ARG A 173 -2.08 2.21 -15.59
N LEU A 174 -2.09 1.09 -14.89
CA LEU A 174 -0.97 0.44 -14.21
C LEU A 174 -0.69 -0.91 -14.88
N PHE A 175 0.40 -1.54 -14.48
CA PHE A 175 0.87 -2.83 -14.98
C PHE A 175 1.32 -3.72 -13.82
N ILE A 176 1.34 -5.03 -14.04
CA ILE A 176 1.98 -6.00 -13.14
C ILE A 176 3.18 -6.58 -13.88
N ARG A 177 4.38 -6.31 -13.40
CA ARG A 177 5.63 -6.86 -13.93
C ARG A 177 5.99 -8.12 -13.15
N THR A 178 6.38 -9.19 -13.83
CA THR A 178 6.80 -10.47 -13.24
C THR A 178 8.31 -10.66 -13.31
#